data_AF-A0A3L7THA5-F1
#
_entry.id   AF-A0A3L7THA5-F1
#
_cell.length_a   1.000
_cell.length_b   1.000
_cell.length_c   1.000
_cell.angle_alpha   90.00
_cell.angle_beta   90.00
_cell.angle_gamma   90.00
#
_symmetry.space_group_name_H-M   'P 1'
#
loop_
_entity.id
_entity.type
_entity.pdbx_description
1 polymer ?
#
loop_
_entity_poly.entity_id
_entity_poly.type
_entity_poly.pdbx_seq_one_letter_code
_entity_poly.pdbx_strand_id
1 'polypeptide(L)'
;MPRKTSAPSKSAKKVYRRRNPLVKASISQLTAEIQRRQDAIPALNRKADDLRKQLASVELELKALGSTAAPARPATKIASAVTKSASTTTKSVGTATKSTGTGKRTRRGKGGGPTLSDRIVKSVTDAKAPIKLRELVATLSKAMGRPADKSFLVQVSATMRRLVDSKAVAQPGRGVYKAV
;
A
#
# COMPACT_ATOMS: atom_id res chain seq x y z
N MET A 1 13.83 -34.56 2.69
CA MET A 1 13.53 -34.29 1.25
C MET A 1 14.19 -32.97 0.84
N PRO A 2 15.40 -32.98 0.23
CA PRO A 2 16.03 -31.74 -0.23
C PRO A 2 15.34 -31.22 -1.49
N ARG A 3 14.89 -29.95 -1.46
CA ARG A 3 14.32 -29.26 -2.63
C ARG A 3 15.43 -29.01 -3.65
N LYS A 4 15.34 -29.63 -4.83
CA LYS A 4 16.19 -29.33 -5.98
C LYS A 4 15.91 -27.89 -6.41
N THR A 5 16.83 -26.96 -6.16
CA THR A 5 16.76 -25.61 -6.71
C THR A 5 17.13 -25.69 -8.19
N SER A 6 16.20 -25.32 -9.07
CA SER A 6 16.42 -25.33 -10.52
C SER A 6 17.50 -24.31 -10.87
N ALA A 7 18.56 -24.75 -11.55
CA ALA A 7 19.60 -23.84 -12.03
C ALA A 7 19.01 -22.81 -13.02
N PRO A 8 19.36 -21.52 -12.91
CA PRO A 8 18.83 -20.49 -13.80
C PRO A 8 19.30 -20.70 -15.24
N SER A 9 18.39 -20.50 -16.20
CA SER A 9 18.65 -20.67 -17.63
C SER A 9 19.80 -19.75 -18.11
N LYS A 10 20.48 -20.16 -19.19
CA LYS A 10 21.63 -19.41 -19.77
C LYS A 10 21.26 -17.96 -20.14
N SER A 11 20.01 -17.70 -20.51
CA SER A 11 19.51 -16.35 -20.78
C SER A 11 19.35 -15.50 -19.51
N ALA A 12 18.87 -16.09 -18.40
CA ALA A 12 18.81 -15.40 -17.11
C ALA A 12 20.20 -14.99 -16.63
N LYS A 13 21.19 -15.89 -16.71
CA LYS A 13 22.59 -15.61 -16.30
C LYS A 13 23.20 -14.40 -17.02
N LYS A 14 22.89 -14.20 -18.31
CA LYS A 14 23.39 -13.06 -19.11
C LYS A 14 22.74 -11.73 -18.68
N VAL A 15 21.47 -11.76 -18.26
CA VAL A 15 20.75 -10.58 -17.75
C VAL A 15 21.24 -10.17 -16.35
N TYR A 16 21.52 -11.13 -15.48
CA TYR A 16 22.05 -10.85 -14.13
C TYR A 16 23.44 -10.21 -14.17
N ARG A 17 24.34 -10.64 -15.07
CA ARG A 17 25.69 -10.04 -15.20
C ARG A 17 25.67 -8.61 -15.72
N ARG A 18 24.70 -8.24 -16.56
CA ARG A 18 24.61 -6.88 -17.14
C ARG A 18 24.03 -5.83 -16.20
N ARG A 19 23.38 -6.23 -15.11
CA ARG A 19 22.67 -5.32 -14.18
C ARG A 19 23.23 -5.31 -12.77
N ASN A 20 24.24 -6.12 -12.46
CA ASN A 20 24.79 -6.16 -11.12
C ASN A 20 26.08 -5.33 -11.06
N PRO A 21 26.04 -4.07 -10.56
CA PRO A 21 27.19 -3.16 -10.57
C PRO A 21 28.38 -3.70 -9.76
N LEU A 22 28.12 -4.65 -8.85
CA LEU A 22 29.11 -5.29 -8.00
C LEU A 22 30.05 -6.25 -8.74
N VAL A 23 29.74 -6.65 -9.98
CA VAL A 23 30.60 -7.57 -10.77
C VAL A 23 31.88 -6.88 -11.26
N LYS A 24 31.88 -5.54 -11.36
CA LYS A 24 33.02 -4.73 -11.79
C LYS A 24 33.55 -3.81 -10.67
N ALA A 25 33.03 -3.96 -9.45
CA ALA A 25 33.38 -3.10 -8.33
C ALA A 25 34.80 -3.40 -7.82
N SER A 26 35.48 -2.39 -7.28
CA SER A 26 36.77 -2.59 -6.61
C SER A 26 36.61 -3.38 -5.32
N ILE A 27 37.71 -3.95 -4.82
CA ILE A 27 37.71 -4.67 -3.54
C ILE A 27 37.21 -3.78 -2.40
N SER A 28 37.63 -2.51 -2.36
CA SER A 28 37.15 -1.54 -1.37
C SER A 28 35.63 -1.30 -1.42
N GLN A 29 35.06 -1.22 -2.62
CA GLN A 29 33.61 -1.08 -2.81
C GLN A 29 32.85 -2.33 -2.39
N LEU A 30 33.41 -3.51 -2.66
CA LEU A 30 32.81 -4.78 -2.23
C LEU A 30 32.81 -4.89 -0.70
N THR A 31 33.90 -4.52 -0.03
CA THR A 31 33.97 -4.52 1.44
C THR A 31 32.97 -3.56 2.07
N ALA A 32 32.83 -2.35 1.54
CA ALA A 32 31.84 -1.38 2.02
C ALA A 32 30.40 -1.88 1.85
N GLU A 33 30.09 -2.53 0.72
CA GLU A 33 28.76 -3.11 0.48
C GLU A 33 28.49 -4.34 1.36
N ILE A 34 29.50 -5.16 1.65
CA ILE A 34 29.38 -6.27 2.62
C ILE A 34 29.02 -5.72 3.99
N GLN A 35 29.75 -4.71 4.48
CA GLN A 35 29.49 -4.10 5.78
C GLN A 35 28.08 -3.51 5.85
N ARG A 36 27.69 -2.71 4.86
CA ARG A 36 26.35 -2.13 4.76
C ARG A 36 25.24 -3.19 4.81
N ARG A 37 25.45 -4.34 4.17
CA ARG A 37 24.49 -5.45 4.21
C ARG A 37 24.45 -6.12 5.57
N GLN A 38 25.60 -6.35 6.20
CA GLN A 38 25.67 -6.90 7.55
C GLN A 38 24.92 -6.02 8.54
N ASP A 39 25.10 -4.71 8.46
CA ASP A 39 24.40 -3.74 9.31
C ASP A 39 22.88 -3.70 9.05
N ALA A 40 22.45 -4.00 7.83
CA ALA A 40 21.04 -4.01 7.44
C ALA A 40 20.28 -5.28 7.87
N ILE A 41 20.96 -6.42 8.04
CA ILE A 41 20.35 -7.71 8.36
C ILE A 41 19.48 -7.65 9.63
N PRO A 42 19.94 -7.09 10.78
CA PRO A 42 19.12 -7.01 11.99
C PRO A 42 17.81 -6.25 11.79
N ALA A 43 17.85 -5.13 11.06
CA ALA A 43 16.66 -4.34 10.77
C ALA A 43 15.68 -5.09 9.87
N LEU A 44 16.17 -5.86 8.89
CA LEU A 44 15.34 -6.71 8.04
C LEU A 44 14.73 -7.88 8.81
N ASN A 45 15.47 -8.49 9.73
CA ASN A 45 14.96 -9.55 10.60
C ASN A 45 13.83 -9.06 11.50
N ARG A 46 13.99 -7.89 12.14
CA ARG A 46 12.92 -7.26 12.92
C ARG A 46 11.66 -7.03 12.07
N LYS A 47 11.82 -6.49 10.87
CA LYS A 47 10.70 -6.30 9.93
C LYS A 47 10.03 -7.63 9.55
N ALA A 48 10.81 -8.69 9.33
CA ALA A 48 10.26 -10.00 9.03
C ALA A 48 9.44 -10.55 10.21
N ASP A 49 9.92 -10.38 11.44
CA ASP A 49 9.19 -10.80 12.63
C ASP A 49 7.91 -9.99 12.86
N ASP A 50 7.95 -8.69 12.63
CA ASP A 50 6.76 -7.84 12.70
C ASP A 50 5.70 -8.25 11.66
N LEU A 51 6.13 -8.53 10.43
CA LEU A 51 5.23 -9.03 9.38
C LEU A 51 4.64 -10.40 9.73
N ARG A 52 5.43 -11.30 10.34
CA ARG A 52 4.92 -12.59 10.83
C ARG A 52 3.85 -12.41 11.92
N LYS A 53 4.05 -11.48 12.85
CA LYS A 53 3.04 -11.15 13.88
C LYS A 53 1.76 -10.59 13.26
N GLN A 54 1.89 -9.70 12.28
CA GLN A 54 0.75 -9.15 11.55
C GLN A 54 -0.02 -10.24 10.79
N LEU A 55 0.69 -11.15 10.12
CA LEU A 55 0.08 -12.30 9.46
C LEU A 55 -0.65 -13.19 10.45
N ALA A 56 -0.04 -13.53 11.59
CA ALA A 56 -0.70 -14.31 12.64
C ALA A 56 -1.99 -13.63 13.16
N SER A 57 -1.98 -12.31 13.31
CA SER A 57 -3.18 -11.54 13.68
C SER A 57 -4.29 -11.66 12.63
N VAL A 58 -3.94 -11.50 11.35
CA VAL A 58 -4.90 -11.63 10.23
C VAL A 58 -5.43 -13.06 10.13
N GLU A 59 -4.60 -14.07 10.34
CA GLU A 59 -5.01 -15.48 10.36
C GLU A 59 -6.00 -15.77 11.49
N LEU A 60 -5.80 -15.18 12.67
CA LEU A 60 -6.75 -15.29 13.79
C LEU A 60 -8.08 -14.58 13.48
N GLU A 61 -8.04 -13.39 12.87
CA GLU A 61 -9.24 -12.69 12.43
C GLU A 61 -10.02 -13.49 11.36
N LEU A 62 -9.32 -14.06 10.38
CA LEU A 62 -9.92 -14.93 9.38
C LEU A 62 -10.51 -16.19 10.01
N LYS A 63 -9.85 -16.79 11.01
CA LYS A 63 -10.40 -17.94 11.73
C LYS A 63 -11.66 -17.58 12.50
N ALA A 64 -11.72 -16.41 13.13
CA ALA A 64 -12.92 -15.92 13.82
C ALA A 64 -14.07 -15.59 12.85
N LEU A 65 -13.77 -15.03 11.68
CA LEU A 65 -14.74 -14.77 10.61
C LEU A 65 -15.21 -16.09 9.94
N GLY A 66 -14.31 -17.06 9.79
CA GLY A 66 -14.61 -18.39 9.27
C GLY A 66 -15.42 -19.25 10.24
N SER A 67 -15.23 -19.09 11.56
CA SER A 67 -16.04 -19.78 12.57
C SER A 67 -17.44 -19.18 12.71
N THR A 68 -17.63 -17.90 12.39
CA THR A 68 -18.95 -17.23 12.38
C THR A 68 -19.77 -17.51 11.12
N ALA A 69 -19.20 -18.19 10.11
CA ALA A 69 -19.89 -18.63 8.91
C ALA A 69 -20.50 -20.05 9.01
N ALA A 70 -20.33 -20.76 10.13
CA ALA A 70 -21.01 -22.03 10.39
C ALA A 70 -22.32 -21.79 11.17
N PRO A 71 -23.51 -22.05 10.61
CA PRO A 71 -24.76 -21.90 11.34
C PRO A 71 -24.95 -23.13 12.23
N ALA A 72 -24.35 -23.13 13.42
CA ALA A 72 -24.79 -24.01 14.50
C ALA A 72 -25.75 -23.21 15.41
N ARG A 73 -27.05 -23.39 15.18
CA ARG A 73 -28.15 -22.93 16.05
C ARG A 73 -28.67 -24.14 16.85
N PRO A 74 -29.35 -23.96 17.99
CA PRO A 74 -28.78 -23.55 19.28
C PRO A 74 -29.19 -24.55 20.40
N ALA A 75 -28.51 -24.51 21.56
CA ALA A 75 -29.10 -25.01 22.80
C ALA A 75 -28.93 -23.95 23.89
N THR A 76 -30.07 -23.38 24.26
CA THR A 76 -30.34 -22.63 25.49
C THR A 76 -29.70 -23.28 26.72
N LYS A 77 -29.04 -22.48 27.57
CA LYS A 77 -29.29 -22.48 29.01
C LYS A 77 -28.71 -21.22 29.67
N ILE A 78 -29.62 -20.54 30.35
CA ILE A 78 -29.43 -19.43 31.28
C ILE A 78 -28.69 -19.98 32.50
N ALA A 79 -27.61 -19.32 32.94
CA ALA A 79 -27.21 -19.30 34.34
C ALA A 79 -26.26 -18.12 34.61
N SER A 80 -26.76 -17.21 35.43
CA SER A 80 -26.01 -16.16 36.11
C SER A 80 -24.92 -16.76 36.99
N ALA A 81 -23.71 -16.22 36.93
CA ALA A 81 -22.73 -16.35 38.01
C ALA A 81 -21.90 -15.07 38.11
N VAL A 82 -22.27 -14.28 39.12
CA VAL A 82 -21.49 -13.19 39.69
C VAL A 82 -20.22 -13.77 40.32
N THR A 83 -19.05 -13.29 39.91
CA THR A 83 -17.87 -13.29 40.77
C THR A 83 -17.14 -11.95 40.65
N LYS A 84 -17.24 -11.19 41.75
CA LYS A 84 -16.38 -10.06 42.13
C LYS A 84 -14.93 -10.55 42.33
N SER A 85 -13.96 -9.75 41.88
CA SER A 85 -12.77 -9.27 42.64
C SER A 85 -11.77 -8.64 41.66
N ALA A 86 -11.63 -7.31 41.68
CA ALA A 86 -10.53 -6.56 42.32
C ALA A 86 -9.23 -6.60 41.50
N SER A 87 -8.96 -5.57 40.66
CA SER A 87 -8.28 -4.32 41.02
C SER A 87 -6.76 -4.45 41.13
N THR A 88 -6.03 -4.07 40.08
CA THR A 88 -4.77 -3.34 40.25
C THR A 88 -4.60 -2.30 39.15
N THR A 89 -4.65 -1.05 39.58
CA THR A 89 -4.55 0.18 38.81
C THR A 89 -3.11 0.43 38.36
N THR A 90 -2.87 0.63 37.07
CA THR A 90 -1.83 1.55 36.59
C THR A 90 -2.39 2.41 35.46
N LYS A 91 -2.14 3.72 35.60
CA LYS A 91 -2.68 4.85 34.85
C LYS A 91 -2.25 4.83 33.37
N SER A 92 -3.18 5.05 32.45
CA SER A 92 -3.09 6.15 31.47
C SER A 92 -4.38 6.25 30.63
N VAL A 93 -5.17 7.27 30.97
CA VAL A 93 -5.76 8.27 30.07
C VAL A 93 -6.23 7.81 28.69
N GLY A 94 -7.56 7.70 28.57
CA GLY A 94 -8.37 8.24 27.47
C GLY A 94 -8.38 7.48 26.14
N THR A 95 -9.32 6.55 25.91
CA THR A 95 -10.61 6.75 25.17
C THR A 95 -10.46 7.54 23.86
N ALA A 96 -10.92 7.14 22.67
CA ALA A 96 -11.71 6.05 22.10
C ALA A 96 -11.49 6.18 20.56
N THR A 97 -11.82 5.30 19.61
CA THR A 97 -12.82 4.24 19.49
C THR A 97 -12.44 3.44 18.24
N LYS A 98 -12.74 2.14 18.25
CA LYS A 98 -12.79 1.26 17.08
C LYS A 98 -13.64 1.87 15.95
N SER A 99 -13.23 1.66 14.70
CA SER A 99 -14.20 1.21 13.69
C SER A 99 -13.52 0.33 12.63
N THR A 100 -13.75 -0.96 12.79
CA THR A 100 -13.88 -1.92 11.69
C THR A 100 -14.97 -1.40 10.75
N GLY A 101 -14.71 -1.40 9.45
CA GLY A 101 -15.68 -0.86 8.49
C GLY A 101 -15.29 -1.13 7.05
N THR A 102 -15.68 -2.31 6.56
CA THR A 102 -16.03 -2.55 5.16
C THR A 102 -17.12 -1.54 4.81
N GLY A 103 -16.71 -0.37 4.32
CA GLY A 103 -17.60 0.73 4.04
C GLY A 103 -17.29 1.24 2.64
N LYS A 104 -18.26 1.06 1.73
CA LYS A 104 -18.47 1.94 0.58
C LYS A 104 -18.05 3.35 1.00
N ARG A 105 -16.94 3.87 0.45
CA ARG A 105 -16.47 5.24 0.71
C ARG A 105 -17.38 6.24 -0.01
N THR A 106 -18.64 6.29 0.39
CA THR A 106 -19.51 7.45 0.22
C THR A 106 -19.45 8.25 1.51
N ARG A 107 -18.31 8.90 1.75
CA ARG A 107 -18.27 10.11 2.57
C ARG A 107 -18.01 11.28 1.63
N ARG A 108 -19.03 11.60 0.84
CA ARG A 108 -19.19 12.92 0.22
C ARG A 108 -19.53 13.86 1.38
N GLY A 109 -18.50 14.31 2.08
CA GLY A 109 -18.63 15.36 3.07
C GLY A 109 -19.14 16.60 2.37
N LYS A 110 -20.37 16.99 2.72
CA LYS A 110 -21.03 18.25 2.39
C LYS A 110 -20.15 19.39 2.93
N GLY A 111 -19.12 19.78 2.17
CA GLY A 111 -18.08 20.73 2.58
C GLY A 111 -16.64 20.44 2.07
N GLY A 112 -16.41 19.32 1.37
CA GLY A 112 -15.10 19.02 0.79
C GLY A 112 -14.91 19.69 -0.57
N GLY A 113 -14.00 20.66 -0.66
CA GLY A 113 -13.58 21.24 -1.94
C GLY A 113 -13.11 20.17 -2.94
N PRO A 114 -13.03 20.50 -4.24
CA PRO A 114 -12.74 19.52 -5.29
C PRO A 114 -11.44 18.78 -4.97
N THR A 115 -11.53 17.45 -4.87
CA THR A 115 -10.40 16.60 -4.55
C THR A 115 -9.38 16.62 -5.69
N LEU A 116 -8.15 16.17 -5.43
CA LEU A 116 -7.14 16.05 -6.47
C LEU A 116 -7.67 15.21 -7.66
N SER A 117 -8.40 14.13 -7.38
CA SER A 117 -9.03 13.30 -8.41
C SER A 117 -10.06 14.07 -9.23
N ASP A 118 -10.93 14.85 -8.59
CA ASP A 118 -11.95 15.66 -9.28
C ASP A 118 -11.32 16.73 -10.17
N ARG A 119 -10.24 17.37 -9.68
CA ARG A 119 -9.48 18.37 -10.45
C ARG A 119 -8.76 17.76 -11.63
N ILE A 120 -8.20 16.55 -11.47
CA ILE A 120 -7.56 15.83 -12.56
C ILE A 120 -8.59 15.41 -13.62
N VAL A 121 -9.75 14.89 -13.21
CA VAL A 121 -10.81 14.54 -14.16
C VAL A 121 -11.26 15.79 -14.92
N LYS A 122 -11.49 16.90 -14.20
CA LYS A 122 -11.84 18.19 -14.83
C LYS A 122 -10.78 18.66 -15.83
N SER A 123 -9.49 18.62 -15.47
CA SER A 123 -8.43 19.06 -16.39
C SER A 123 -8.28 18.16 -17.62
N VAL A 124 -8.55 16.86 -17.48
CA VAL A 124 -8.54 15.90 -18.59
C VAL A 124 -9.77 16.04 -19.48
N THR A 125 -10.95 16.33 -18.91
CA THR A 125 -12.17 16.60 -19.69
C THR A 125 -12.09 17.93 -20.44
N ASP A 126 -11.55 18.97 -19.81
CA ASP A 126 -11.46 20.32 -20.39
C ASP A 126 -10.50 20.35 -21.59
N ALA A 127 -9.46 19.53 -21.59
CA ALA A 127 -8.44 19.58 -22.65
C ALA A 127 -8.88 18.98 -23.99
N LYS A 128 -10.00 18.22 -24.05
CA LYS A 128 -10.58 17.55 -25.24
C LYS A 128 -9.63 16.66 -26.09
N ALA A 129 -8.34 16.64 -25.79
CA ALA A 129 -7.26 15.97 -26.51
C ALA A 129 -6.40 15.14 -25.54
N PRO A 130 -5.61 14.17 -26.04
CA PRO A 130 -4.78 13.33 -25.19
C PRO A 130 -3.66 14.15 -24.54
N ILE A 131 -3.68 14.27 -23.21
CA ILE A 131 -2.70 15.07 -22.46
C ILE A 131 -1.56 14.17 -21.96
N LYS A 132 -0.33 14.68 -22.01
CA LYS A 132 0.82 14.05 -21.36
C LYS A 132 0.84 14.33 -19.87
N LEU A 133 1.25 13.36 -19.06
CA LEU A 133 1.31 13.51 -17.59
C LEU A 133 2.05 14.77 -17.12
N ARG A 134 3.14 15.16 -17.79
CA ARG A 134 3.93 16.35 -17.41
C ARG A 134 3.19 17.65 -17.66
N GLU A 135 2.44 17.74 -18.74
CA GLU A 135 1.63 18.91 -19.09
C GLU A 135 0.45 19.04 -18.11
N LEU A 136 -0.16 17.92 -17.75
CA LEU A 136 -1.23 17.85 -16.74
C LEU A 136 -0.73 18.27 -15.35
N VAL A 137 0.46 17.86 -14.96
CA VAL A 137 1.07 18.28 -13.69
C VAL A 137 1.36 19.78 -13.70
N ALA A 138 1.81 20.35 -14.82
CA ALA A 138 2.08 21.78 -14.94
C ALA A 138 0.81 22.65 -14.90
N THR A 139 -0.31 22.16 -15.45
CA THR A 139 -1.61 22.86 -15.34
C THR A 139 -2.17 22.75 -13.94
N LEU A 140 -2.06 21.58 -13.30
CA LEU A 140 -2.51 21.38 -11.91
C LEU A 140 -1.66 22.11 -10.88
N SER A 141 -0.35 22.23 -11.08
CA SER A 141 0.53 22.97 -10.18
C SER A 141 0.15 24.45 -10.14
N LYS A 142 -0.13 25.04 -11.32
CA LYS A 142 -0.65 26.41 -11.46
C LYS A 142 -2.05 26.56 -10.81
N ALA A 143 -2.95 25.63 -11.08
CA ALA A 143 -4.33 25.68 -10.54
C ALA A 143 -4.42 25.46 -9.03
N MET A 144 -3.41 24.85 -8.40
CA MET A 144 -3.39 24.57 -6.95
C MET A 144 -2.40 25.43 -6.17
N GLY A 145 -1.65 26.32 -6.83
CA GLY A 145 -0.59 27.10 -6.19
C GLY A 145 0.48 26.23 -5.50
N ARG A 146 0.72 25.02 -6.02
CA ARG A 146 1.69 24.07 -5.45
C ARG A 146 2.90 23.90 -6.37
N PRO A 147 4.11 23.72 -5.83
CA PRO A 147 5.29 23.43 -6.64
C PRO A 147 5.14 22.08 -7.35
N ALA A 148 5.60 22.01 -8.61
CA ALA A 148 5.59 20.80 -9.42
C ALA A 148 6.74 19.86 -9.02
N ASP A 149 6.74 19.42 -7.77
CA ASP A 149 7.80 18.58 -7.21
C ASP A 149 7.68 17.12 -7.65
N LYS A 150 8.78 16.36 -7.48
CA LYS A 150 8.81 14.92 -7.75
C LYS A 150 7.73 14.16 -6.95
N SER A 151 7.47 14.57 -5.71
CA SER A 151 6.41 14.01 -4.86
C SER A 151 5.02 14.25 -5.44
N PHE A 152 4.78 15.46 -5.95
CA PHE A 152 3.52 15.83 -6.58
C PHE A 152 3.29 15.05 -7.89
N LEU A 153 4.33 14.90 -8.71
CA LEU A 153 4.29 14.06 -9.91
C LEU A 153 3.94 12.60 -9.57
N VAL A 154 4.59 12.03 -8.54
CA VAL A 154 4.29 10.66 -8.09
C VAL A 154 2.84 10.56 -7.63
N GLN A 155 2.35 11.53 -6.86
CA GLN A 155 0.96 11.56 -6.40
C GLN A 155 -0.03 11.63 -7.56
N VAL A 156 0.20 12.50 -8.55
CA VAL A 156 -0.65 12.63 -9.75
C VAL A 156 -0.58 11.35 -10.60
N SER A 157 0.59 10.72 -10.72
CA SER A 157 0.72 9.45 -11.46
C SER A 157 -0.07 8.31 -10.79
N ALA A 158 -0.05 8.24 -9.46
CA ALA A 158 -0.77 7.23 -8.70
C ALA A 158 -2.28 7.46 -8.75
N THR A 159 -2.75 8.71 -8.67
CA THR A 159 -4.17 9.03 -8.83
C THR A 159 -4.63 8.79 -10.26
N MET A 160 -3.82 9.10 -11.28
CA MET A 160 -4.15 8.80 -12.67
C MET A 160 -4.29 7.31 -12.92
N ARG A 161 -3.40 6.49 -12.36
CA ARG A 161 -3.52 5.03 -12.46
C ARG A 161 -4.82 4.52 -11.85
N ARG A 162 -5.19 5.02 -10.65
CA ARG A 162 -6.46 4.68 -10.00
C ARG A 162 -7.69 5.11 -10.83
N LEU A 163 -7.61 6.25 -11.49
CA LEU A 163 -8.69 6.77 -12.36
C LEU A 163 -8.83 5.96 -13.66
N VAL A 164 -7.73 5.41 -14.17
CA VAL A 164 -7.76 4.45 -15.28
C VAL A 164 -8.36 3.13 -14.82
N ASP A 165 -7.94 2.61 -13.67
CA ASP A 165 -8.48 1.38 -13.08
C ASP A 165 -9.99 1.50 -12.80
N SER A 166 -10.45 2.70 -12.42
CA SER A 166 -11.87 3.01 -12.19
C SER A 166 -12.65 3.39 -13.45
N LYS A 167 -12.06 3.28 -14.64
CA LYS A 167 -12.67 3.67 -15.94
C LYS A 167 -13.15 5.12 -16.04
N ALA A 168 -12.60 6.03 -15.23
CA ALA A 168 -12.92 7.46 -15.31
C ALA A 168 -12.06 8.19 -16.35
N VAL A 169 -10.90 7.64 -16.71
CA VAL A 169 -9.94 8.19 -17.68
C VAL A 169 -9.38 7.03 -18.51
N ALA A 170 -9.22 7.23 -19.82
CA ALA A 170 -8.60 6.28 -20.72
C ALA A 170 -7.09 6.55 -20.87
N GLN A 171 -6.31 5.49 -21.01
CA GLN A 171 -4.88 5.57 -21.33
C GLN A 171 -4.62 5.00 -22.74
N PRO A 172 -4.70 5.82 -23.80
CA PRO A 172 -4.46 5.38 -25.17
C PRO A 172 -2.99 5.02 -25.44
N GLY A 173 -2.05 5.53 -24.63
CA GLY A 173 -0.62 5.29 -24.79
C GLY A 173 0.17 5.54 -23.51
N ARG A 174 1.43 5.11 -23.50
CA ARG A 174 2.30 5.25 -22.32
C ARG A 174 2.46 6.73 -21.93
N GLY A 175 1.95 7.10 -20.76
CA GLY A 175 2.01 8.46 -20.24
C GLY A 175 1.09 9.47 -20.93
N VAL A 176 0.15 9.01 -21.76
CA VAL A 176 -0.86 9.82 -22.44
C VAL A 176 -2.24 9.44 -21.90
N TYR A 177 -3.04 10.44 -21.53
CA TYR A 177 -4.35 10.25 -20.91
C TYR A 177 -5.43 11.02 -21.67
N LYS A 178 -6.61 10.43 -21.82
CA LYS A 178 -7.78 11.02 -22.47
C LYS A 178 -9.01 10.80 -21.58
N ALA A 179 -9.96 11.73 -21.58
CA ALA A 179 -11.27 11.48 -20.99
C ALA A 179 -11.95 10.29 -21.70
N VAL A 180 -12.68 9.48 -20.93
CA VAL A 180 -13.53 8.40 -21.47
C VAL A 180 -14.72 8.99 -22.18
#